data_AF-A0A3P3DCH2-F1
#
_entry.id   AF-A0A3P3DCH2-F1
#
_cell.length_a   1.000
_cell.length_b   1.000
_cell.length_c   1.000
_cell.angle_alpha   90.00
_cell.angle_beta   90.00
_cell.angle_gamma   90.00
#
_symmetry.space_group_name_H-M   'P 1'
#
loop_
_entity.id
_entity.type
_entity.pdbx_description
1 polymer ?
#
loop_
_entity_poly.entity_id
_entity_poly.type
_entity_poly.pdbx_seq_one_letter_code
_entity_poly.pdbx_strand_id
1 'polypeptide(L)'
;MQEAPRHIPRGLLHPPRGLACPGGDPVSIHPGNLTGAPRRGLKGTTREPKTTRRQRQGKIDREYLADVRRLPCVICDAFGFHQQSPTEAHHTICGRFGQDKTPDREAIALCRCHHIGDTGTGRIAIHADKALWVDHYSSDRDYIAITQDKVARLRGET
;
A
#
# COMPACT_ATOMS: atom_id res chain seq x y z
N MET A 1 52.66 -24.21 25.23
CA MET A 1 52.34 -24.90 23.97
C MET A 1 51.08 -24.20 23.44
N GLN A 2 51.21 -23.21 22.55
CA GLN A 2 51.25 -23.37 21.08
C GLN A 2 49.94 -24.03 20.62
N GLU A 3 49.04 -23.40 19.86
CA GLU A 3 49.26 -22.70 18.58
C GLU A 3 48.13 -21.68 18.28
N ALA A 4 48.48 -20.60 17.58
CA ALA A 4 47.57 -19.66 16.92
C ALA A 4 47.47 -19.96 15.39
N PRO A 5 46.81 -19.14 14.56
CA PRO A 5 45.78 -19.57 13.61
C PRO A 5 46.31 -20.06 12.25
N ARG A 6 45.59 -21.01 11.63
CA ARG A 6 45.89 -21.48 10.27
C ARG A 6 45.36 -20.51 9.21
N HIS A 7 46.31 -19.76 8.66
CA HIS A 7 46.24 -18.94 7.45
C HIS A 7 45.88 -19.79 6.21
N ILE A 8 44.87 -19.37 5.44
CA ILE A 8 44.53 -19.97 4.14
C ILE A 8 45.28 -19.20 3.03
N PRO A 9 46.06 -19.86 2.16
CA PRO A 9 46.80 -19.20 1.10
C PRO A 9 45.87 -18.70 -0.02
N ARG A 10 46.01 -17.42 -0.38
CA ARG A 10 45.38 -16.81 -1.54
C ARG A 10 46.14 -17.24 -2.80
N GLY A 11 45.64 -18.27 -3.46
CA GLY A 11 46.14 -18.81 -4.72
C GLY A 11 45.58 -18.05 -5.93
N LEU A 12 46.52 -17.53 -6.70
CA LEU A 12 46.42 -16.84 -7.98
C LEU A 12 45.91 -17.77 -9.09
N LEU A 13 44.90 -17.39 -9.86
CA LEU A 13 44.79 -17.80 -11.28
C LEU A 13 43.94 -16.79 -12.07
N HIS A 14 44.64 -16.01 -12.90
CA HIS A 14 44.06 -15.22 -13.98
C HIS A 14 43.78 -16.12 -15.19
N PRO A 15 42.70 -15.87 -15.95
CA PRO A 15 42.71 -16.06 -17.39
C PRO A 15 42.82 -14.72 -18.14
N PRO A 16 43.63 -14.63 -19.22
CA PRO A 16 43.73 -13.43 -20.04
C PRO A 16 42.59 -13.38 -21.07
N ARG A 17 41.88 -12.26 -21.14
CA ARG A 17 41.03 -11.93 -22.29
C ARG A 17 41.23 -10.50 -22.74
N GLY A 18 42.02 -10.38 -23.80
CA GLY A 18 41.69 -9.66 -25.03
C GLY A 18 41.19 -8.23 -24.90
N LEU A 19 42.10 -7.30 -25.14
CA LEU A 19 41.81 -5.97 -25.65
C LEU A 19 40.97 -6.01 -26.94
N ALA A 20 40.13 -4.98 -27.08
CA ALA A 20 39.65 -4.31 -28.29
C ALA A 20 38.15 -4.47 -28.59
N CYS A 21 37.33 -3.57 -28.03
CA CYS A 21 36.07 -3.16 -28.62
C CYS A 21 36.35 -1.99 -29.58
N PRO A 22 36.07 -2.11 -30.89
CA PRO A 22 36.12 -0.98 -31.80
C PRO A 22 34.83 -0.15 -31.72
N GLY A 23 35.00 1.17 -31.78
CA GLY A 23 34.00 2.09 -32.33
C GLY A 23 32.96 2.62 -31.34
N GLY A 24 32.97 3.93 -31.13
CA GLY A 24 31.89 4.63 -30.47
C GLY A 24 30.60 4.57 -31.30
N ASP A 25 29.48 4.35 -30.62
CA ASP A 25 28.17 4.44 -31.22
C ASP A 25 27.87 5.88 -31.67
N PRO A 26 27.38 6.09 -32.90
CA PRO A 26 26.97 7.41 -33.34
C PRO A 26 25.78 7.89 -32.52
N VAL A 27 25.87 9.15 -32.07
CA VAL A 27 24.76 9.91 -31.51
C VAL A 27 23.56 9.76 -32.46
N SER A 28 22.55 9.01 -32.04
CA SER A 28 21.28 8.93 -32.77
C SER A 28 20.56 10.26 -32.63
N ILE A 29 20.86 11.17 -33.56
CA ILE A 29 20.08 12.37 -33.78
C ILE A 29 18.73 11.90 -34.31
N HIS A 30 17.70 11.92 -33.45
CA HIS A 30 16.34 11.69 -33.88
C HIS A 30 15.99 12.73 -34.96
N PRO A 31 15.56 12.31 -36.17
CA PRO A 31 15.08 13.28 -37.15
C PRO A 31 13.82 13.92 -36.60
N GLY A 32 13.94 15.20 -36.24
CA GLY A 32 12.80 16.05 -35.96
C GLY A 32 11.83 16.05 -37.13
N ASN A 33 10.56 16.31 -36.84
CA ASN A 33 9.43 16.38 -37.76
C ASN A 33 9.75 17.09 -39.10
N LEU A 34 10.05 16.31 -40.15
CA LEU A 34 10.48 16.79 -41.48
C LEU A 34 9.39 17.48 -42.31
N THR A 35 8.18 17.69 -41.76
CA THR A 35 7.07 18.31 -42.51
C THR A 35 6.66 19.69 -42.00
N GLY A 36 7.22 20.17 -40.87
CA GLY A 36 6.87 21.49 -40.32
C GLY A 36 5.38 21.69 -39.99
N ALA A 37 4.54 20.66 -40.17
CA ALA A 37 3.12 20.76 -39.93
C ALA A 37 2.88 20.88 -38.42
N PRO A 38 2.11 21.89 -37.95
CA PRO A 38 1.72 21.94 -36.55
C PRO A 38 0.97 20.65 -36.20
N ARG A 39 1.20 20.10 -35.00
CA ARG A 39 0.37 19.00 -34.49
C ARG A 39 -1.07 19.47 -34.61
N ARG A 40 -1.86 18.80 -35.45
CA ARG A 40 -3.24 19.15 -35.74
C ARG A 40 -4.03 18.96 -34.43
N GLY A 41 -4.11 20.02 -33.63
CA GLY A 41 -4.86 20.02 -32.38
C GLY A 41 -6.32 19.79 -32.72
N LEU A 42 -6.89 18.68 -32.26
CA LEU A 42 -8.33 18.55 -32.22
C LEU A 42 -8.86 19.70 -31.36
N LYS A 43 -9.45 20.73 -32.00
CA LYS A 43 -10.26 21.74 -31.33
C LYS A 43 -11.53 21.06 -30.85
N GLY A 44 -11.41 20.31 -29.76
CA GLY A 44 -12.51 19.69 -29.06
C GLY A 44 -13.12 20.71 -28.11
N THR A 45 -14.35 21.10 -28.42
CA THR A 45 -15.43 21.55 -27.54
C THR A 45 -15.06 21.63 -26.06
N THR A 46 -15.27 22.81 -25.45
CA THR A 46 -15.18 23.09 -24.01
C THR A 46 -15.48 21.85 -23.16
N ARG A 47 -14.42 21.18 -22.69
CA ARG A 47 -14.56 20.02 -21.82
C ARG A 47 -15.09 20.51 -20.49
N GLU A 48 -16.24 19.99 -20.06
CA GLU A 48 -16.76 20.27 -18.73
C GLU A 48 -15.68 19.96 -17.67
N PRO A 49 -15.55 20.79 -16.63
CA PRO A 49 -14.56 20.55 -15.58
C PRO A 49 -14.81 19.19 -14.94
N LYS A 50 -13.87 18.25 -15.12
CA LYS A 50 -13.91 16.98 -14.42
C LYS A 50 -13.76 17.25 -12.92
N THR A 51 -14.73 16.79 -12.12
CA THR A 51 -14.63 16.83 -10.66
C THR A 51 -13.31 16.20 -10.21
N THR A 52 -12.56 16.92 -9.39
CA THR A 52 -11.29 16.45 -8.85
C THR A 52 -11.50 15.21 -7.98
N ARG A 53 -10.47 14.36 -7.85
CA ARG A 53 -10.52 13.18 -6.98
C ARG A 53 -10.94 13.51 -5.54
N ARG A 54 -10.46 14.64 -5.02
CA ARG A 54 -10.83 15.15 -3.70
C ARG A 54 -12.32 15.48 -3.57
N GLN A 55 -12.95 16.01 -4.64
CA GLN A 55 -14.38 16.26 -4.66
C GLN A 55 -15.21 14.96 -4.68
N ARG A 56 -14.69 13.89 -5.29
CA ARG A 56 -15.35 12.57 -5.34
C ARG A 56 -15.27 11.80 -4.01
N GLN A 57 -14.28 12.10 -3.16
CA GLN A 57 -14.04 11.41 -1.89
C GLN A 57 -14.98 11.85 -0.74
N GLY A 58 -15.86 12.84 -0.95
CA GLY A 58 -16.68 13.40 0.12
C GLY A 58 -15.91 14.29 1.11
N LYS A 59 -16.60 14.79 2.14
CA LYS A 59 -15.97 15.53 3.24
C LYS A 59 -15.20 14.54 4.12
N ILE A 60 -13.96 14.89 4.44
CA ILE A 60 -13.13 14.13 5.39
C ILE A 60 -13.72 14.29 6.80
N ASP A 61 -14.12 13.19 7.43
CA ASP A 61 -14.63 13.14 8.80
C ASP A 61 -13.47 12.79 9.74
N ARG A 62 -12.66 13.81 10.06
CA ARG A 62 -11.45 13.66 10.87
C ARG A 62 -11.76 13.16 12.28
N GLU A 63 -12.90 13.55 12.83
CA GLU A 63 -13.32 13.18 14.18
C GLU A 63 -13.72 11.71 14.23
N TYR A 64 -14.53 11.23 13.28
CA TYR A 64 -14.86 9.81 13.18
C TYR A 64 -13.60 8.94 13.05
N LEU A 65 -12.66 9.31 12.17
CA LEU A 65 -11.43 8.56 12.04
C LEU A 65 -10.56 8.60 13.31
N ALA A 66 -10.63 9.68 14.10
CA ALA A 66 -9.94 9.75 15.38
C ALA A 66 -10.56 8.79 16.41
N ASP A 67 -11.89 8.66 16.41
CA ASP A 67 -12.62 7.71 17.24
C ASP A 67 -12.33 6.26 16.86
N VAL A 68 -12.29 5.94 15.56
CA VAL A 68 -11.91 4.60 15.09
C VAL A 68 -10.53 4.18 15.62
N ARG A 69 -9.57 5.12 15.69
CA ARG A 69 -8.22 4.84 16.22
C ARG A 69 -8.18 4.60 17.73
N ARG A 70 -9.24 4.96 18.47
CA ARG A 70 -9.37 4.70 19.91
C ARG A 70 -9.95 3.33 20.22
N LEU A 71 -10.56 2.67 19.23
CA LEU A 71 -11.14 1.34 19.39
C LEU A 71 -10.06 0.25 19.40
N PRO A 72 -10.32 -0.91 20.03
CA PRO A 72 -9.48 -2.09 19.82
C PRO A 72 -9.62 -2.57 18.37
N CYS A 73 -8.60 -3.27 17.89
CA CYS A 73 -8.62 -3.93 16.59
C CYS A 73 -9.79 -4.91 16.52
N VAL A 74 -10.67 -4.74 15.52
CA VAL A 74 -11.90 -5.52 15.40
C VAL A 74 -11.63 -7.01 15.19
N ILE A 75 -10.54 -7.35 14.48
CA ILE A 75 -10.11 -8.75 14.31
C ILE A 75 -9.51 -9.30 15.61
N CYS A 76 -8.74 -8.49 16.34
CA CYS A 76 -8.19 -8.98 17.60
C CYS A 76 -9.30 -9.31 18.60
N ASP A 77 -10.29 -8.43 18.69
CA ASP A 77 -11.44 -8.60 19.57
C ASP A 77 -12.32 -9.79 19.15
N ALA A 78 -12.67 -9.91 17.86
CA ALA A 78 -13.55 -10.96 17.37
C ALA A 78 -12.95 -12.37 17.44
N PHE A 79 -11.63 -12.50 17.27
CA PHE A 79 -10.93 -13.80 17.21
C PHE A 79 -10.09 -14.10 18.46
N GLY A 80 -10.26 -13.32 19.54
CA GLY A 80 -9.60 -13.58 20.83
C GLY A 80 -8.08 -13.40 20.82
N PHE A 81 -7.57 -12.53 19.95
CA PHE A 81 -6.14 -12.30 19.84
C PHE A 81 -5.67 -11.16 20.74
N HIS A 82 -4.51 -11.33 21.37
CA HIS A 82 -3.83 -10.23 22.05
C HIS A 82 -3.33 -9.19 21.05
N GLN A 83 -3.82 -7.95 21.16
CA GLN A 83 -3.38 -6.83 20.33
C GLN A 83 -1.98 -6.36 20.74
N GLN A 84 -1.04 -6.37 19.79
CA GLN A 84 0.38 -6.06 20.04
C GLN A 84 0.83 -4.69 19.51
N SER A 85 -0.03 -4.00 18.75
CA SER A 85 0.30 -2.71 18.13
C SER A 85 -0.89 -1.75 18.20
N PRO A 86 -0.65 -0.42 18.12
CA PRO A 86 -1.72 0.57 18.11
C PRO A 86 -2.72 0.35 16.97
N THR A 87 -3.97 0.77 17.21
CA THR A 87 -5.05 0.75 16.21
C THR A 87 -4.89 1.91 15.22
N GLU A 88 -5.08 1.60 13.95
CA GLU A 88 -5.17 2.53 12.83
C GLU A 88 -6.56 2.43 12.20
N ALA A 89 -7.01 3.53 11.59
CA ALA A 89 -8.22 3.54 10.78
C ALA A 89 -7.91 2.96 9.39
N HIS A 90 -8.50 1.82 9.06
CA HIS A 90 -8.35 1.14 7.78
C HIS A 90 -9.58 1.41 6.91
N HIS A 91 -9.38 2.07 5.77
CA HIS A 91 -10.42 2.18 4.74
C HIS A 91 -10.57 0.84 4.01
N THR A 92 -11.76 0.25 4.07
CA THR A 92 -12.08 -1.04 3.46
C THR A 92 -11.64 -1.14 1.99
N ILE A 93 -11.02 -2.26 1.66
CA ILE A 93 -10.46 -2.57 0.35
C ILE A 93 -11.04 -3.84 -0.28
N CYS A 94 -11.86 -4.62 0.43
CA CYS A 94 -12.50 -5.80 -0.15
C CYS A 94 -13.62 -5.41 -1.14
N GLY A 95 -13.76 -6.21 -2.20
CA GLY A 95 -14.81 -6.07 -3.21
C GLY A 95 -14.76 -4.78 -4.06
N ARG A 96 -13.66 -4.01 -4.04
CA ARG A 96 -13.53 -2.77 -4.82
C ARG A 96 -12.58 -2.92 -6.02
N PHE A 97 -12.91 -2.23 -7.11
CA PHE A 97 -12.16 -2.25 -8.37
C PHE A 97 -11.56 -0.87 -8.75
N GLY A 98 -11.10 -0.11 -7.75
CA GLY A 98 -10.57 1.24 -7.95
C GLY A 98 -9.58 1.71 -6.88
N GLN A 99 -8.95 2.86 -7.15
CA GLN A 99 -7.95 3.48 -6.26
C GLN A 99 -8.55 4.52 -5.30
N ASP A 100 -9.82 4.87 -5.49
CA ASP A 100 -10.53 5.80 -4.62
C ASP A 100 -10.74 5.15 -3.24
N LYS A 101 -10.45 5.91 -2.19
CA LYS A 101 -10.72 5.51 -0.80
C LYS A 101 -12.22 5.38 -0.59
N THR A 102 -12.63 4.37 0.18
CA THR A 102 -14.00 4.29 0.68
C THR A 102 -14.29 5.47 1.60
N PRO A 103 -15.57 5.84 1.79
CA PRO A 103 -15.95 6.90 2.72
C PRO A 103 -15.37 6.68 4.12
N ASP A 104 -15.07 7.75 4.84
CA ASP A 104 -14.47 7.65 6.18
C ASP A 104 -15.34 6.84 7.15
N ARG A 105 -16.67 6.88 7.00
CA ARG A 105 -17.63 6.10 7.80
C ARG A 105 -17.58 4.59 7.53
N GLU A 106 -16.93 4.15 6.46
CA GLU A 106 -16.67 2.73 6.17
C GLU A 106 -15.30 2.28 6.71
N ALA A 107 -14.55 3.15 7.41
CA ALA A 107 -13.29 2.75 8.01
C ALA A 107 -13.51 1.81 9.20
N ILE A 108 -12.68 0.78 9.31
CA ILE A 108 -12.65 -0.19 10.41
C ILE A 108 -11.39 -0.01 11.27
N ALA A 109 -11.47 -0.44 12.53
CA ALA A 109 -10.37 -0.38 13.48
C ALA A 109 -9.44 -1.60 13.33
N LEU A 110 -8.22 -1.43 12.83
CA LEU A 110 -7.22 -2.51 12.71
C LEU A 110 -5.92 -2.15 13.41
N CYS A 111 -5.31 -3.09 14.14
CA CYS A 111 -3.95 -2.92 14.63
C CYS A 111 -2.95 -3.00 13.46
N ARG A 112 -1.75 -2.43 13.59
CA ARG A 112 -0.73 -2.47 12.51
C ARG A 112 -0.45 -3.89 12.00
N CYS A 113 -0.47 -4.89 12.88
CA CYS A 113 -0.22 -6.29 12.51
C CYS A 113 -1.30 -6.86 11.58
N HIS A 114 -2.57 -6.46 11.75
CA HIS A 114 -3.67 -6.86 10.85
C HIS A 114 -3.87 -5.86 9.69
N HIS A 115 -3.41 -4.62 9.82
CA HIS A 115 -3.54 -3.61 8.77
C HIS A 115 -2.49 -3.78 7.67
N ILE A 116 -1.22 -3.47 7.99
CA ILE A 116 -0.11 -3.46 7.02
C ILE A 116 0.75 -4.72 7.15
N GLY A 117 0.82 -5.28 8.36
CA GLY A 117 1.70 -6.38 8.71
C GLY A 117 2.90 -5.89 9.52
N ASP A 118 3.35 -6.76 10.42
CA ASP A 118 4.61 -6.58 11.14
C ASP A 118 5.34 -7.92 11.19
N THR A 119 6.64 -7.89 10.90
CA THR A 119 7.46 -9.09 10.81
C THR A 119 7.53 -9.79 12.16
N GLY A 120 7.23 -11.10 12.20
CA GLY A 120 7.36 -11.92 13.40
C GLY A 120 6.10 -12.05 14.27
N THR A 121 4.99 -11.41 13.90
CA THR A 121 3.73 -11.52 14.68
C THR A 121 2.82 -12.69 14.27
N GLY A 122 3.11 -13.32 13.13
CA GLY A 122 2.29 -14.41 12.57
C GLY A 122 0.86 -14.00 12.20
N ARG A 123 0.58 -12.69 12.10
CA ARG A 123 -0.74 -12.15 11.75
C ARG A 123 -0.90 -12.05 10.25
N ILE A 124 -2.09 -12.40 9.77
CA ILE A 124 -2.50 -12.17 8.38
C ILE A 124 -2.88 -10.69 8.27
N ALA A 125 -2.12 -9.92 7.49
CA ALA A 125 -2.41 -8.51 7.27
C ALA A 125 -3.17 -8.30 5.96
N ILE A 126 -4.21 -7.46 5.99
CA ILE A 126 -5.10 -7.29 4.84
C ILE A 126 -4.39 -6.67 3.62
N HIS A 127 -3.38 -5.83 3.85
CA HIS A 127 -2.56 -5.27 2.77
C HIS A 127 -1.46 -6.22 2.27
N ALA A 128 -1.14 -7.29 3.00
CA ALA A 128 -0.15 -8.28 2.58
C ALA A 128 -0.77 -9.36 1.69
N ASP A 129 -1.87 -9.98 2.15
CA ASP A 129 -2.62 -10.97 1.37
C ASP A 129 -4.11 -10.88 1.67
N LYS A 130 -4.84 -10.24 0.76
CA LYS A 130 -6.29 -10.05 0.89
C LYS A 130 -7.06 -11.35 0.71
N ALA A 131 -6.59 -12.26 -0.14
CA ALA A 131 -7.30 -13.52 -0.38
C ALA A 131 -7.24 -14.39 0.88
N LEU A 132 -6.04 -14.50 1.46
CA LEU A 132 -5.85 -15.18 2.74
C LEU A 132 -6.60 -14.49 3.88
N TRP A 133 -6.59 -13.15 3.93
CA TRP A 133 -7.41 -12.41 4.90
C TRP A 133 -8.88 -12.80 4.82
N VAL A 134 -9.47 -12.79 3.61
CA VAL A 134 -10.90 -13.06 3.42
C VAL A 134 -11.24 -14.51 3.77
N ASP A 135 -10.36 -15.45 3.46
CA ASP A 135 -10.53 -16.86 3.82
C ASP A 135 -10.60 -17.07 5.35
N HIS A 136 -9.77 -16.35 6.11
CA HIS A 136 -9.69 -16.50 7.57
C HIS A 136 -10.65 -15.61 8.35
N TYR A 137 -10.90 -14.39 7.88
CA TYR A 137 -11.60 -13.35 8.63
C TYR A 137 -12.83 -12.79 7.90
N SER A 138 -13.20 -13.29 6.73
CA SER A 138 -14.20 -12.66 5.86
C SER A 138 -13.77 -11.27 5.33
N SER A 139 -14.65 -10.65 4.56
CA SER A 139 -14.46 -9.33 3.98
C SER A 139 -14.32 -8.24 5.05
N ASP A 140 -13.39 -7.29 4.87
CA ASP A 140 -13.26 -6.13 5.76
C ASP A 140 -14.55 -5.30 5.89
N ARG A 141 -15.40 -5.34 4.87
CA ARG A 141 -16.71 -4.66 4.86
C ARG A 141 -17.67 -5.20 5.92
N ASP A 142 -17.52 -6.46 6.31
CA ASP A 142 -18.43 -7.11 7.25
C ASP A 142 -18.27 -6.52 8.67
N TYR A 143 -17.15 -5.84 8.92
CA TYR A 143 -16.82 -5.21 10.20
C TYR A 143 -17.20 -3.72 10.28
N ILE A 144 -17.79 -3.16 9.21
CA ILE A 144 -18.19 -1.74 9.19
C ILE A 144 -19.21 -1.46 10.28
N ALA A 145 -20.31 -2.22 10.32
CA ALA A 145 -21.40 -1.99 11.28
C ALA A 145 -20.92 -2.10 12.74
N ILE A 146 -20.12 -3.14 13.04
CA ILE A 146 -19.52 -3.33 14.37
C ILE A 146 -18.62 -2.14 14.76
N THR A 147 -17.85 -1.61 13.81
CA THR A 147 -17.00 -0.44 14.08
C THR A 147 -17.85 0.80 14.35
N GLN A 148 -18.89 1.03 13.55
CA GLN A 148 -19.80 2.17 13.72
C GLN A 148 -20.51 2.11 15.07
N ASP A 149 -21.02 0.96 15.48
CA ASP A 149 -21.65 0.76 16.79
C ASP A 149 -20.68 1.04 17.94
N LYS A 150 -19.42 0.59 17.82
CA LYS A 150 -18.38 0.88 18.82
C LYS A 150 -18.03 2.37 18.89
N VAL A 151 -18.00 3.07 17.75
CA VAL A 151 -17.82 4.53 17.74
C VAL A 151 -19.02 5.23 18.39
N ALA A 152 -20.25 4.79 18.11
CA ALA A 152 -21.45 5.36 18.72
C ALA A 152 -21.44 5.18 20.25
N ARG A 153 -21.06 4.00 20.75
CA ARG A 153 -20.86 3.74 22.19
C ARG A 153 -19.77 4.62 22.79
N LEU A 154 -18.64 4.79 22.10
CA LEU A 154 -17.55 5.66 22.56
C LEU A 154 -18.02 7.13 22.71
N ARG A 155 -18.96 7.55 21.86
CA ARG A 155 -19.56 8.89 21.87
C ARG A 155 -20.76 9.03 22.82
N GLY A 156 -21.25 7.94 23.42
CA GLY A 156 -22.43 7.94 24.29
C GLY A 156 -23.76 8.08 23.52
N GLU A 157 -23.79 7.67 22.25
CA GLU A 157 -24.96 7.77 21.37
C GLU A 157 -25.90 6.54 21.48
N THR A 158 -25.47 5.50 22.19
CA THR A 158 -26.19 4.21 22.40
C THR A 158 -25.98 3.71 23.81
#